data_AF-A0A7V5V2Z1-F1
#
_entry.id   AF-A0A7V5V2Z1-F1
#
_cell.length_a   1.000
_cell.length_b   1.000
_cell.length_c   1.000
_cell.angle_alpha   90.00
_cell.angle_beta   90.00
_cell.angle_gamma   90.00
#
_symmetry.space_group_name_H-M   'P 1'
#
loop_
_entity.id
_entity.type
_entity.pdbx_description
1 polymer ?
#
loop_
_entity_poly.entity_id
_entity_poly.type
_entity_poly.pdbx_seq_one_letter_code
_entity_poly.pdbx_strand_id
1 'polypeptide(L)'
;EADFFFTVVFLEELGRSGFGGFAAAITVHQYMATAHIEKFAGDYLKDKYLPAAVAGELIGALAITEPNTGSDVASINCSAVKEGDFYKVNGTKLYITNGYYADFITLAVKTEKEAGYGGISLLVVDTNSPGFSATKLDKMGWHCSDTAEISLQDVMVPGKNLIGEENMGFYYIAQCFQVERLAAALTSVGGAKGCIEETLEYMQSRKAFGRPINKFQVLRHRMVDLLTEVEAMTQLSYHACWKHMQDVDAITECSMSKLMATEVVKKVIDECLQVYGGFGYMSESPISRYYRDVRVSTIVGGTSDIMKEIIAKIQIDGLSLSAPESGNRSKETEAGTGTNQTVASKIPKTIGQLLDIAQQRFIPARAEGFDATIHFDFSKDKSGQFTFRVNKGTLSIKEGLHGGASCLVRCKGQTFLDIELGKTSAEKAFLMGRLKVSNIKQMLKFRKLFKRLG
;
A
#
# COMPACT_ATOMS: atom_id res chain seq x y z
N GLU A 1 -24.74 -2.86 3.02
CA GLU A 1 -23.33 -2.80 3.44
C GLU A 1 -22.84 -1.37 3.25
N ALA A 2 -21.93 -0.91 4.12
CA ALA A 2 -21.25 0.37 3.96
C ALA A 2 -20.09 0.20 2.98
N ASP A 3 -19.97 1.11 2.01
CA ASP A 3 -18.84 1.13 1.07
C ASP A 3 -17.68 1.98 1.60
N PHE A 4 -16.59 2.11 0.84
CA PHE A 4 -15.42 2.89 1.26
C PHE A 4 -15.72 4.40 1.41
N PHE A 5 -16.83 4.93 0.89
CA PHE A 5 -17.19 6.33 1.12
C PHE A 5 -17.66 6.60 2.56
N PHE A 6 -18.05 5.57 3.32
CA PHE A 6 -18.21 5.71 4.77
C PHE A 6 -16.87 6.00 5.46
N THR A 7 -15.80 5.34 5.03
CA THR A 7 -14.43 5.62 5.47
C THR A 7 -14.01 7.05 5.09
N VAL A 8 -14.39 7.52 3.90
CA VAL A 8 -14.17 8.91 3.46
C VAL A 8 -14.79 9.90 4.43
N VAL A 9 -16.08 9.77 4.74
CA VAL A 9 -16.77 10.66 5.69
C VAL A 9 -16.11 10.60 7.06
N PHE A 10 -15.82 9.41 7.57
CA PHE A 10 -15.18 9.25 8.87
C PHE A 10 -13.81 9.96 8.95
N LEU A 11 -12.98 9.82 7.93
CA LEU A 11 -11.65 10.44 7.89
C LEU A 11 -11.71 11.96 7.73
N GLU A 12 -12.64 12.48 6.92
CA GLU A 12 -12.84 13.93 6.82
C GLU A 12 -13.31 14.52 8.15
N GLU A 13 -14.31 13.93 8.80
CA GLU A 13 -14.79 14.41 10.09
C GLU A 13 -13.74 14.31 11.20
N LEU A 14 -12.93 13.24 11.18
CA LEU A 14 -11.81 13.09 12.09
C LEU A 14 -10.77 14.21 11.91
N GLY A 15 -10.46 14.58 10.67
CA GLY A 15 -9.60 15.73 10.36
C GLY A 15 -10.22 17.08 10.77
N ARG A 16 -11.51 17.25 10.48
CA ARG A 16 -12.30 18.46 10.79
C ARG A 16 -12.42 18.73 12.29
N SER A 17 -12.29 17.70 13.13
CA SER A 17 -12.30 17.83 14.60
C SER A 17 -11.22 18.76 15.16
N GLY A 18 -10.13 19.01 14.42
CA GLY A 18 -9.03 19.86 14.83
C GLY A 18 -8.10 19.27 15.89
N PHE A 19 -8.23 17.97 16.18
CA PHE A 19 -7.38 17.23 17.11
C PHE A 19 -6.45 16.29 16.34
N GLY A 20 -5.36 16.83 15.77
CA GLY A 20 -4.48 16.08 14.87
C GLY A 20 -3.87 14.82 15.50
N GLY A 21 -3.52 14.86 16.79
CA GLY A 21 -3.01 13.69 17.50
C GLY A 21 -4.06 12.58 17.67
N PHE A 22 -5.31 12.93 17.97
CA PHE A 22 -6.40 11.94 18.04
C PHE A 22 -6.67 11.33 16.66
N ALA A 23 -6.67 12.16 15.62
CA ALA A 23 -6.79 11.69 14.24
C ALA A 23 -5.67 10.70 13.86
N ALA A 24 -4.43 11.00 14.25
CA ALA A 24 -3.28 10.11 14.02
C ALA A 24 -3.45 8.76 14.76
N ALA A 25 -3.82 8.79 16.04
CA ALA A 25 -3.96 7.58 16.84
C ALA A 25 -5.02 6.63 16.28
N ILE A 26 -6.19 7.16 15.91
CA ILE A 26 -7.30 6.39 15.34
C ILE A 26 -6.96 5.84 13.95
N THR A 27 -6.33 6.66 13.09
CA THR A 27 -5.99 6.21 11.73
C THR A 27 -4.90 5.15 11.72
N VAL A 28 -3.89 5.27 12.58
CA VAL A 28 -2.86 4.24 12.75
C VAL A 28 -3.47 2.94 13.25
N HIS A 29 -4.37 3.00 14.22
CA HIS A 29 -5.03 1.81 14.73
C HIS A 29 -5.85 1.08 13.64
N GLN A 30 -6.76 1.79 12.97
CA GLN A 30 -7.74 1.22 12.04
C GLN A 30 -7.18 0.91 10.65
N TYR A 31 -6.36 1.80 10.08
CA TYR A 31 -5.98 1.73 8.67
C TYR A 31 -4.53 1.29 8.46
N MET A 32 -3.75 1.13 9.53
CA MET A 32 -2.35 0.74 9.46
C MET A 32 -2.11 -0.55 10.25
N ALA A 33 -2.22 -0.53 11.58
CA ALA A 33 -1.93 -1.69 12.43
C ALA A 33 -2.86 -2.89 12.12
N THR A 34 -4.17 -2.68 12.21
CA THR A 34 -5.15 -3.77 12.00
C THR A 34 -5.30 -4.17 10.53
N ALA A 35 -5.08 -3.25 9.59
CA ALA A 35 -5.22 -3.51 8.16
C ALA A 35 -4.29 -4.61 7.63
N HIS A 36 -3.06 -4.73 8.16
CA HIS A 36 -2.15 -5.81 7.78
C HIS A 36 -2.64 -7.17 8.28
N ILE A 37 -3.20 -7.21 9.50
CA ILE A 37 -3.76 -8.43 10.09
C ILE A 37 -5.01 -8.87 9.32
N GLU A 38 -5.92 -7.94 9.06
CA GLU A 38 -7.16 -8.18 8.32
C GLU A 38 -6.88 -8.75 6.92
N LYS A 39 -5.94 -8.17 6.18
CA LYS A 39 -5.67 -8.60 4.80
C LYS A 39 -4.85 -9.87 4.69
N PHE A 40 -3.84 -10.06 5.53
CA PHE A 40 -2.78 -11.05 5.26
C PHE A 40 -2.56 -12.09 6.36
N ALA A 41 -3.06 -11.88 7.57
CA ALA A 41 -2.82 -12.81 8.66
C ALA A 41 -3.71 -14.07 8.56
N GLY A 42 -3.27 -15.15 9.21
CA GLY A 42 -4.10 -16.35 9.41
C GLY A 42 -5.19 -16.13 10.47
N ASP A 43 -6.17 -17.03 10.49
CA ASP A 43 -7.38 -16.94 11.33
C ASP A 43 -7.07 -16.73 12.82
N TYR A 44 -6.03 -17.41 13.34
CA TYR A 44 -5.59 -17.24 14.72
C TYR A 44 -5.32 -15.77 15.12
N LEU A 45 -4.64 -15.01 14.26
CA LEU A 45 -4.34 -13.61 14.54
C LEU A 45 -5.56 -12.72 14.34
N LYS A 46 -6.38 -13.02 13.33
CA LYS A 46 -7.62 -12.30 13.10
C LYS A 46 -8.55 -12.40 14.29
N ASP A 47 -8.78 -13.62 14.78
CA ASP A 47 -9.65 -13.90 15.91
C ASP A 47 -9.11 -13.34 17.22
N LYS A 48 -7.79 -13.39 17.44
CA LYS A 48 -7.17 -12.88 18.66
C LYS A 48 -7.19 -11.35 18.76
N TYR A 49 -6.90 -10.64 17.67
CA TYR A 49 -6.64 -9.20 17.72
C TYR A 49 -7.77 -8.33 17.18
N LEU A 50 -8.43 -8.72 16.09
CA LEU A 50 -9.35 -7.82 15.39
C LEU A 50 -10.64 -7.51 16.16
N PRO A 51 -11.34 -8.47 16.79
CA PRO A 51 -12.58 -8.16 17.52
C PRO A 51 -12.36 -7.15 18.65
N ALA A 52 -11.34 -7.37 19.48
CA ALA A 52 -11.02 -6.49 20.60
C ALA A 52 -10.44 -5.13 20.13
N ALA A 53 -9.68 -5.12 19.03
CA ALA A 53 -9.25 -3.88 18.39
C ALA A 53 -10.44 -3.04 17.92
N VAL A 54 -11.39 -3.64 17.19
CA VAL A 54 -12.60 -2.97 16.72
C VAL A 54 -13.47 -2.46 17.88
N ALA A 55 -13.51 -3.19 19.00
CA ALA A 55 -14.19 -2.76 20.22
C ALA A 55 -13.47 -1.62 20.97
N GLY A 56 -12.22 -1.28 20.59
CA GLY A 56 -11.38 -0.31 21.27
C GLY A 56 -10.74 -0.82 22.57
N GLU A 57 -10.76 -2.14 22.80
CA GLU A 57 -10.19 -2.79 23.98
C GLU A 57 -8.70 -3.10 23.82
N LEU A 58 -8.22 -3.27 22.58
CA LEU A 58 -6.81 -3.40 22.26
C LEU A 58 -6.38 -2.29 21.29
N ILE A 59 -5.34 -1.54 21.64
CA ILE A 59 -4.75 -0.51 20.80
C ILE A 59 -3.59 -1.12 20.01
N GLY A 60 -3.55 -0.77 18.73
CA GLY A 60 -2.58 -1.29 17.76
C GLY A 60 -1.66 -0.19 17.26
N ALA A 61 -0.39 -0.53 17.05
CA ALA A 61 0.58 0.31 16.36
C ALA A 61 1.21 -0.40 15.16
N LEU A 62 1.72 0.38 14.19
CA LEU A 62 2.52 -0.12 13.07
C LEU A 62 3.99 0.29 13.27
N ALA A 63 4.88 -0.67 13.37
CA ALA A 63 6.28 -0.48 13.70
C ALA A 63 7.21 -0.87 12.54
N ILE A 64 7.52 0.11 11.69
CA ILE A 64 8.39 -0.08 10.50
C ILE A 64 9.70 0.69 10.67
N THR A 65 9.59 2.02 10.85
CA THR A 65 10.71 2.97 10.86
C THR A 65 11.73 2.70 11.97
N GLU A 66 12.99 2.95 11.66
CA GLU A 66 14.15 2.78 12.55
C GLU A 66 14.98 4.07 12.60
N PRO A 67 15.87 4.24 13.59
CA PRO A 67 16.68 5.47 13.73
C PRO A 67 17.43 5.89 12.46
N ASN A 68 17.93 4.92 11.69
CA ASN A 68 18.70 5.17 10.46
C ASN A 68 17.89 4.90 9.18
N THR A 69 16.59 4.60 9.30
CA THR A 69 15.80 4.09 8.18
C THR A 69 14.33 4.53 8.27
N GLY A 70 14.00 5.61 7.55
CA GLY A 70 12.63 6.09 7.36
C GLY A 70 12.13 5.81 5.95
N SER A 71 12.54 6.66 5.00
CA SER A 71 12.14 6.54 3.59
C SER A 71 12.59 5.25 2.91
N ASP A 72 13.76 4.74 3.28
CA ASP A 72 14.36 3.51 2.70
C ASP A 72 13.93 2.25 3.46
N VAL A 73 12.63 1.95 3.48
CA VAL A 73 12.06 0.81 4.24
C VAL A 73 12.75 -0.54 3.93
N ALA A 74 13.36 -0.69 2.76
CA ALA A 74 14.09 -1.91 2.38
C ALA A 74 15.32 -2.19 3.27
N SER A 75 15.85 -1.15 3.91
CA SER A 75 17.11 -1.16 4.66
C SER A 75 16.95 -1.22 6.18
N ILE A 76 15.75 -1.57 6.67
CA ILE A 76 15.54 -1.82 8.11
C ILE A 76 16.44 -2.94 8.61
N ASN A 77 16.83 -2.91 9.89
CA ASN A 77 17.80 -3.82 10.51
C ASN A 77 17.24 -4.64 11.68
N CYS A 78 16.13 -4.21 12.30
CA CYS A 78 15.46 -4.99 13.33
C CYS A 78 15.20 -6.39 12.79
N SER A 79 15.64 -7.41 13.53
CA SER A 79 15.76 -8.78 13.02
C SER A 79 14.92 -9.76 13.81
N ALA A 80 14.50 -10.83 13.15
CA ALA A 80 13.80 -11.95 13.75
C ALA A 80 14.47 -13.25 13.29
N VAL A 81 15.05 -14.00 14.23
CA VAL A 81 15.70 -15.28 13.95
C VAL A 81 14.81 -16.40 14.44
N LYS A 82 14.56 -17.40 13.61
CA LYS A 82 13.72 -18.53 13.98
C LYS A 82 14.46 -19.45 14.95
N GLU A 83 13.86 -19.69 16.12
CA GLU A 83 14.33 -20.59 17.17
C GLU A 83 13.20 -21.56 17.55
N GLY A 84 13.18 -22.74 16.91
CA GLY A 84 12.10 -23.70 17.04
C GLY A 84 10.76 -23.13 16.55
N ASP A 85 9.77 -23.10 17.46
CA ASP A 85 8.42 -22.58 17.19
C ASP A 85 8.28 -21.07 17.42
N PHE A 86 9.40 -20.37 17.70
CA PHE A 86 9.42 -18.94 17.98
C PHE A 86 10.34 -18.19 17.03
N TYR A 87 10.13 -16.88 16.93
CA TYR A 87 11.09 -15.92 16.44
C TYR A 87 11.68 -15.17 17.62
N LYS A 88 13.00 -15.15 17.72
CA LYS A 88 13.76 -14.30 18.63
C LYS A 88 13.99 -12.94 17.95
N VAL A 89 13.38 -11.89 18.47
CA VAL A 89 13.36 -10.55 17.86
C VAL A 89 14.30 -9.60 18.58
N ASN A 90 15.12 -8.86 17.81
CA ASN A 90 16.06 -7.88 18.31
C ASN A 90 16.11 -6.62 17.45
N GLY A 91 16.12 -5.44 18.08
CA GLY A 91 16.36 -4.16 17.42
C GLY A 91 15.62 -2.99 18.05
N THR A 92 15.54 -1.90 17.29
CA THR A 92 14.87 -0.66 17.72
C THR A 92 13.96 -0.15 16.61
N LYS A 93 12.79 0.33 16.99
CA LYS A 93 11.88 1.08 16.12
C LYS A 93 11.73 2.50 16.63
N LEU A 94 11.56 3.46 15.73
CA LEU A 94 11.52 4.89 16.06
C LEU A 94 10.35 5.58 15.36
N TYR A 95 9.78 6.57 16.04
CA TYR A 95 8.63 7.36 15.58
C TYR A 95 7.33 6.55 15.46
N ILE A 96 7.12 5.60 16.37
CA ILE A 96 5.96 4.71 16.32
C ILE A 96 4.76 5.35 17.02
N THR A 97 3.82 5.87 16.24
CA THR A 97 2.51 6.35 16.73
C THR A 97 1.77 5.21 17.42
N ASN A 98 1.12 5.50 18.55
CA ASN A 98 0.53 4.52 19.49
C ASN A 98 1.56 3.60 20.17
N GLY A 99 2.85 3.68 19.86
CA GLY A 99 3.84 2.69 20.31
C GLY A 99 4.06 2.65 21.83
N TYR A 100 3.70 3.71 22.56
CA TYR A 100 3.83 3.75 24.03
C TYR A 100 2.60 3.17 24.74
N TYR A 101 1.40 3.34 24.16
CA TYR A 101 0.13 2.87 24.75
C TYR A 101 -0.46 1.64 24.06
N ALA A 102 0.16 1.14 22.99
CA ALA A 102 -0.35 -0.03 22.27
C ALA A 102 -0.30 -1.30 23.12
N ASP A 103 -1.28 -2.16 22.94
CA ASP A 103 -1.32 -3.52 23.47
C ASP A 103 -0.63 -4.52 22.54
N PHE A 104 -0.61 -4.22 21.24
CA PHE A 104 0.13 -4.98 20.24
C PHE A 104 0.72 -4.09 19.15
N ILE A 105 1.79 -4.56 18.53
CA ILE A 105 2.37 -3.94 17.35
C ILE A 105 2.38 -4.89 16.15
N THR A 106 2.06 -4.36 14.98
CA THR A 106 2.43 -4.97 13.70
C THR A 106 3.84 -4.53 13.36
N LEU A 107 4.80 -5.44 13.44
CA LEU A 107 6.23 -5.17 13.41
C LEU A 107 6.86 -5.67 12.12
N ALA A 108 7.58 -4.80 11.42
CA ALA A 108 8.44 -5.19 10.30
C ALA A 108 9.84 -5.58 10.77
N VAL A 109 10.31 -6.76 10.38
CA VAL A 109 11.60 -7.35 10.76
C VAL A 109 12.32 -7.94 9.56
N LYS A 110 13.65 -8.01 9.62
CA LYS A 110 14.49 -8.84 8.76
C LYS A 110 14.52 -10.27 9.28
N THR A 111 13.91 -11.18 8.52
CA THR A 111 14.09 -12.62 8.67
C THR A 111 15.25 -13.13 7.81
N GLU A 112 15.53 -12.45 6.70
CA GLU A 112 16.71 -12.70 5.85
C GLU A 112 17.49 -11.41 5.62
N LYS A 113 18.62 -11.22 6.32
CA LYS A 113 19.35 -9.95 6.35
C LYS A 113 19.89 -9.52 4.97
N GLU A 114 20.44 -10.47 4.23
CA GLU A 114 21.12 -10.22 2.95
C GLU A 114 20.17 -10.09 1.75
N ALA A 115 18.87 -10.32 1.93
CA ALA A 115 17.88 -10.34 0.85
C ALA A 115 17.27 -8.96 0.52
N GLY A 116 17.78 -7.88 1.11
CA GLY A 116 17.23 -6.52 0.90
C GLY A 116 15.74 -6.47 1.25
N TYR A 117 14.92 -5.79 0.45
CA TYR A 117 13.47 -5.73 0.68
C TYR A 117 12.80 -7.13 0.68
N GLY A 118 13.38 -8.10 -0.03
CA GLY A 118 12.89 -9.48 -0.10
C GLY A 118 13.23 -10.33 1.12
N GLY A 119 13.79 -9.75 2.18
CA GLY A 119 14.04 -10.43 3.46
C GLY A 119 13.22 -9.89 4.62
N ILE A 120 12.22 -9.06 4.33
CA ILE A 120 11.35 -8.42 5.33
C ILE A 120 10.13 -9.29 5.56
N SER A 121 9.81 -9.54 6.84
CA SER A 121 8.59 -10.20 7.31
C SER A 121 7.80 -9.27 8.23
N LEU A 122 6.53 -9.61 8.46
CA LEU A 122 5.66 -8.94 9.41
C LEU A 122 5.28 -9.89 10.55
N LEU A 123 5.43 -9.44 11.80
CA LEU A 123 5.04 -10.17 13.00
C LEU A 123 4.03 -9.35 13.81
N VAL A 124 3.08 -10.00 14.48
CA VAL A 124 2.32 -9.36 15.58
C VAL A 124 3.03 -9.61 16.90
N VAL A 125 3.36 -8.56 17.64
CA VAL A 125 4.05 -8.66 18.95
C VAL A 125 3.19 -8.02 20.04
N ASP A 126 2.90 -8.78 21.09
CA ASP A 126 2.24 -8.27 22.30
C ASP A 126 3.23 -7.37 23.07
N THR A 127 2.83 -6.15 23.44
CA THR A 127 3.74 -5.16 24.04
C THR A 127 4.13 -5.47 25.49
N ASN A 128 3.44 -6.41 26.13
CA ASN A 128 3.79 -6.95 27.44
C ASN A 128 4.80 -8.12 27.37
N SER A 129 5.29 -8.48 26.18
CA SER A 129 6.27 -9.55 26.00
C SER A 129 7.59 -9.22 26.71
N PRO A 130 8.22 -10.16 27.41
CA PRO A 130 9.55 -9.96 28.00
C PRO A 130 10.56 -9.47 26.94
N GLY A 131 11.33 -8.43 27.28
CA GLY A 131 12.30 -7.81 26.38
C GLY A 131 11.76 -6.66 25.53
N PHE A 132 10.44 -6.41 25.54
CA PHE A 132 9.84 -5.22 24.95
C PHE A 132 9.92 -4.03 25.90
N SER A 133 10.30 -2.86 25.39
CA SER A 133 10.16 -1.59 26.11
C SER A 133 9.88 -0.43 25.16
N ALA A 134 9.18 0.60 25.64
CA ALA A 134 8.86 1.78 24.86
C ALA A 134 9.12 3.07 25.65
N THR A 135 9.71 4.06 24.98
CA THR A 135 9.96 5.40 25.53
C THR A 135 9.17 6.43 24.73
N LYS A 136 8.35 7.23 25.41
CA LYS A 136 7.55 8.29 24.78
C LYS A 136 8.43 9.45 24.33
N LEU A 137 8.23 9.90 23.09
CA LEU A 137 8.93 11.03 22.48
C LEU A 137 8.15 12.34 22.64
N ASP A 138 8.88 13.42 22.88
CA ASP A 138 8.34 14.79 22.87
C ASP A 138 8.31 15.35 21.44
N LYS A 139 7.24 16.10 21.11
CA LYS A 139 6.91 16.48 19.74
C LYS A 139 6.46 17.93 19.64
N MET A 140 6.67 18.52 18.46
CA MET A 140 6.16 19.85 18.12
C MET A 140 4.62 19.94 18.18
N GLY A 141 3.94 18.93 17.66
CA GLY A 141 2.48 18.80 17.61
C GLY A 141 2.02 17.40 17.98
N TRP A 142 0.73 17.12 17.76
CA TRP A 142 0.09 15.85 18.11
C TRP A 142 0.27 15.48 19.58
N HIS A 143 0.11 16.46 20.48
CA HIS A 143 0.35 16.27 21.92
C HIS A 143 -0.60 15.26 22.57
N CYS A 144 -1.80 15.08 22.01
CA CYS A 144 -2.76 14.06 22.44
C CYS A 144 -2.51 12.65 21.85
N SER A 145 -1.50 12.49 20.98
CA SER A 145 -1.01 11.18 20.53
C SER A 145 0.32 10.87 21.19
N ASP A 146 0.52 9.63 21.62
CA ASP A 146 1.87 9.17 21.88
C ASP A 146 2.61 8.83 20.58
N THR A 147 3.93 8.87 20.67
CA THR A 147 4.86 8.41 19.64
C THR A 147 6.06 7.88 20.39
N ALA A 148 6.52 6.69 20.06
CA ALA A 148 7.53 6.00 20.84
C ALA A 148 8.78 5.64 20.04
N GLU A 149 9.90 5.58 20.76
CA GLU A 149 10.97 4.65 20.46
C GLU A 149 10.66 3.32 21.15
N ILE A 150 10.81 2.21 20.43
CA ILE A 150 10.58 0.86 20.93
C ILE A 150 11.90 0.10 20.87
N SER A 151 12.30 -0.52 21.98
CA SER A 151 13.44 -1.44 22.05
C SER A 151 12.95 -2.88 22.23
N LEU A 152 13.53 -3.79 21.45
CA LEU A 152 13.23 -5.22 21.44
C LEU A 152 14.55 -5.95 21.74
N GLN A 153 14.61 -6.62 22.90
CA GLN A 153 15.79 -7.37 23.36
C GLN A 153 15.39 -8.82 23.60
N ASP A 154 15.80 -9.71 22.70
CA ASP A 154 15.51 -11.14 22.78
C ASP A 154 14.01 -11.46 22.98
N VAL A 155 13.12 -10.70 22.34
CA VAL A 155 11.67 -10.89 22.46
C VAL A 155 11.27 -12.17 21.74
N MET A 156 10.69 -13.12 22.47
CA MET A 156 10.26 -14.41 21.92
C MET A 156 8.81 -14.32 21.40
N VAL A 157 8.67 -14.30 20.07
CA VAL A 157 7.39 -14.16 19.38
C VAL A 157 6.98 -15.52 18.80
N PRO A 158 5.79 -16.07 19.09
CA PRO A 158 5.36 -17.34 18.52
C PRO A 158 5.37 -17.31 16.98
N GLY A 159 5.77 -18.41 16.33
CA GLY A 159 5.83 -18.50 14.86
C GLY A 159 4.48 -18.30 14.20
N LYS A 160 3.39 -18.66 14.88
CA LYS A 160 2.00 -18.40 14.47
C LYS A 160 1.61 -16.90 14.47
N ASN A 161 2.48 -16.03 14.98
CA ASN A 161 2.32 -14.58 14.92
C ASN A 161 2.91 -13.94 13.65
N LEU A 162 3.44 -14.75 12.73
CA LEU A 162 3.78 -14.31 11.38
C LEU A 162 2.53 -13.90 10.61
N ILE A 163 2.55 -12.69 10.03
CA ILE A 163 1.49 -12.21 9.13
C ILE A 163 1.86 -12.62 7.70
N GLY A 164 1.02 -13.46 7.11
CA GLY A 164 1.21 -13.98 5.77
C GLY A 164 2.42 -14.92 5.69
N GLU A 165 3.16 -14.82 4.59
CA GLU A 165 4.35 -15.64 4.34
C GLU A 165 5.64 -14.93 4.79
N GLU A 166 6.61 -15.72 5.24
CA GLU A 166 7.94 -15.22 5.58
C GLU A 166 8.58 -14.59 4.35
N ASN A 167 9.30 -13.48 4.54
CA ASN A 167 9.97 -12.68 3.51
C ASN A 167 9.04 -11.93 2.53
N MET A 168 7.72 -11.96 2.76
CA MET A 168 6.74 -11.23 1.96
C MET A 168 6.28 -9.89 2.56
N GLY A 169 6.80 -9.53 3.73
CA GLY A 169 6.38 -8.36 4.51
C GLY A 169 6.47 -7.04 3.76
N PHE A 170 7.53 -6.82 2.95
CA PHE A 170 7.65 -5.60 2.16
C PHE A 170 6.50 -5.41 1.16
N TYR A 171 6.02 -6.48 0.54
CA TYR A 171 4.90 -6.41 -0.40
C TYR A 171 3.58 -6.13 0.31
N TYR A 172 3.37 -6.75 1.47
CA TYR A 172 2.19 -6.49 2.30
C TYR A 172 2.14 -5.02 2.74
N ILE A 173 3.27 -4.48 3.20
CA ILE A 173 3.42 -3.06 3.54
C ILE A 173 3.08 -2.18 2.31
N ALA A 174 3.69 -2.45 1.16
CA ALA A 174 3.47 -1.67 -0.05
C ALA A 174 2.00 -1.68 -0.51
N GLN A 175 1.28 -2.78 -0.31
CA GLN A 175 -0.15 -2.88 -0.63
C GLN A 175 -1.01 -2.10 0.36
N CYS A 176 -0.71 -2.13 1.66
CA CYS A 176 -1.43 -1.36 2.68
C CYS A 176 -1.19 0.15 2.57
N PHE A 177 -0.02 0.58 2.08
CA PHE A 177 0.30 2.01 1.93
C PHE A 177 -0.67 2.80 1.06
N GLN A 178 -1.41 2.17 0.15
CA GLN A 178 -2.42 2.91 -0.62
C GLN A 178 -3.53 3.45 0.29
N VAL A 179 -4.06 2.62 1.18
CA VAL A 179 -5.11 3.01 2.14
C VAL A 179 -4.55 4.01 3.14
N GLU A 180 -3.32 3.80 3.61
CA GLU A 180 -2.62 4.76 4.50
C GLU A 180 -2.52 6.16 3.87
N ARG A 181 -2.12 6.24 2.60
CA ARG A 181 -2.02 7.51 1.85
C ARG A 181 -3.37 8.18 1.66
N LEU A 182 -4.42 7.40 1.36
CA LEU A 182 -5.78 7.92 1.28
C LEU A 182 -6.26 8.44 2.63
N ALA A 183 -5.98 7.74 3.73
CA ALA A 183 -6.31 8.20 5.07
C ALA A 183 -5.69 9.57 5.36
N ALA A 184 -4.39 9.73 5.09
CA ALA A 184 -3.70 10.99 5.25
C ALA A 184 -4.27 12.12 4.36
N ALA A 185 -4.62 11.81 3.12
CA ALA A 185 -5.21 12.78 2.19
C ALA A 185 -6.59 13.25 2.68
N LEU A 186 -7.45 12.33 3.09
CA LEU A 186 -8.81 12.63 3.53
C LEU A 186 -8.85 13.37 4.87
N THR A 187 -8.01 13.00 5.84
CA THR A 187 -7.88 13.80 7.08
C THR A 187 -7.35 15.21 6.80
N SER A 188 -6.50 15.37 5.78
CA SER A 188 -6.01 16.69 5.36
C SER A 188 -7.12 17.53 4.71
N VAL A 189 -7.99 16.89 3.91
CA VAL A 189 -9.18 17.54 3.34
C VAL A 189 -10.11 18.05 4.43
N GLY A 190 -10.49 17.18 5.37
CA GLY A 190 -11.34 17.55 6.50
C GLY A 190 -10.74 18.65 7.37
N GLY A 191 -9.45 18.54 7.69
CA GLY A 191 -8.72 19.53 8.49
C GLY A 191 -8.64 20.89 7.81
N ALA A 192 -8.44 20.95 6.49
CA ALA A 192 -8.43 22.21 5.75
C ALA A 192 -9.81 22.87 5.73
N LYS A 193 -10.88 22.09 5.49
CA LYS A 193 -12.27 22.58 5.50
C LYS A 193 -12.63 23.17 6.87
N GLY A 194 -12.38 22.42 7.95
CA GLY A 194 -12.65 22.87 9.32
C GLY A 194 -11.86 24.12 9.71
N CYS A 195 -10.57 24.17 9.37
CA CYS A 195 -9.72 25.35 9.62
C CYS A 195 -10.23 26.60 8.89
N ILE A 196 -10.68 26.48 7.63
CA ILE A 196 -11.23 27.60 6.88
C ILE A 196 -12.52 28.09 7.53
N GLU A 197 -13.41 27.19 7.94
CA GLU A 197 -14.68 27.57 8.59
C GLU A 197 -14.45 28.35 9.88
N GLU A 198 -13.61 27.83 10.79
CA GLU A 198 -13.23 28.54 12.03
C GLU A 198 -12.61 29.91 11.71
N THR A 199 -11.80 30.00 10.65
CA THR A 199 -11.18 31.25 10.22
C THR A 199 -12.21 32.25 9.67
N LEU A 200 -13.21 31.79 8.92
CA LEU A 200 -14.29 32.65 8.41
C LEU A 200 -15.14 33.20 9.55
N GLU A 201 -15.42 32.41 10.58
CA GLU A 201 -16.09 32.86 11.81
C GLU A 201 -15.27 33.93 12.55
N TYR A 202 -13.97 33.71 12.70
CA TYR A 202 -13.06 34.71 13.26
C TYR A 202 -13.07 36.00 12.41
N MET A 203 -13.03 35.88 11.08
CA MET A 203 -13.05 37.04 10.19
C MET A 203 -14.35 37.85 10.28
N GLN A 204 -15.47 37.20 10.60
CA GLN A 204 -16.76 37.84 10.79
C GLN A 204 -16.86 38.56 12.14
N SER A 205 -16.29 37.98 13.19
CA SER A 205 -16.36 38.55 14.55
C SER A 205 -15.30 39.62 14.80
N ARG A 206 -14.08 39.45 14.28
CA ARG A 206 -12.96 40.39 14.46
C ARG A 206 -13.19 41.67 13.66
N LYS A 207 -13.10 42.83 14.33
CA LYS A 207 -13.20 44.15 13.70
C LYS A 207 -11.82 44.82 13.60
N ALA A 208 -11.57 45.49 12.48
CA ALA A 208 -10.47 46.43 12.28
C ALA A 208 -10.94 47.56 11.37
N PHE A 209 -10.40 48.77 11.55
CA PHE A 209 -10.82 49.97 10.79
C PHE A 209 -12.36 50.13 10.73
N GLY A 210 -13.03 49.93 11.88
CA GLY A 210 -14.47 50.15 12.02
C GLY A 210 -15.41 49.07 11.46
N ARG A 211 -14.90 47.97 10.88
CA ARG A 211 -15.74 46.91 10.30
C ARG A 211 -15.15 45.50 10.49
N PRO A 212 -15.95 44.44 10.34
CA PRO A 212 -15.45 43.07 10.32
C PRO A 212 -14.35 42.87 9.28
N ILE A 213 -13.33 42.07 9.61
CA ILE A 213 -12.20 41.87 8.69
C ILE A 213 -12.58 41.09 7.42
N ASN A 214 -13.69 40.34 7.44
CA ASN A 214 -14.28 39.72 6.24
C ASN A 214 -14.79 40.72 5.17
N LYS A 215 -14.71 42.03 5.43
CA LYS A 215 -15.04 43.10 4.47
C LYS A 215 -13.81 43.64 3.72
N PHE A 216 -12.59 43.22 4.06
CA PHE A 216 -11.39 43.62 3.31
C PHE A 216 -11.16 42.69 2.13
N GLN A 217 -11.06 43.27 0.93
CA GLN A 217 -10.90 42.53 -0.33
C GLN A 217 -9.71 41.55 -0.30
N VAL A 218 -8.55 41.99 0.20
CA VAL A 218 -7.33 41.18 0.27
C VAL A 218 -7.52 39.89 1.08
N LEU A 219 -8.25 39.95 2.19
CA LEU A 219 -8.52 38.77 3.02
C LEU A 219 -9.56 37.85 2.36
N ARG A 220 -10.57 38.43 1.72
CA ARG A 220 -11.60 37.65 1.00
C ARG A 220 -11.00 36.87 -0.17
N HIS A 221 -10.18 37.53 -0.99
CA HIS A 221 -9.54 36.88 -2.13
C HIS A 221 -8.62 35.73 -1.67
N ARG A 222 -7.83 35.97 -0.62
CA ARG A 222 -7.03 34.92 0.01
C ARG A 222 -7.86 33.70 0.40
N MET A 223 -9.00 33.90 1.08
CA MET A 223 -9.87 32.77 1.44
C MET A 223 -10.44 32.05 0.22
N VAL A 224 -10.76 32.77 -0.86
CA VAL A 224 -11.24 32.18 -2.13
C VAL A 224 -10.15 31.32 -2.80
N ASP A 225 -8.91 31.79 -2.81
CA ASP A 225 -7.78 31.02 -3.35
C ASP A 225 -7.60 29.71 -2.57
N LEU A 226 -7.63 29.79 -1.23
CA LEU A 226 -7.56 28.61 -0.36
C LEU A 226 -8.72 27.64 -0.60
N LEU A 227 -9.96 28.13 -0.65
CA LEU A 227 -11.15 27.32 -0.92
C LEU A 227 -11.04 26.57 -2.25
N THR A 228 -10.48 27.22 -3.28
CA THR A 228 -10.29 26.63 -4.61
C THR A 228 -9.27 25.48 -4.57
N GLU A 229 -8.16 25.65 -3.85
CA GLU A 229 -7.17 24.60 -3.66
C GLU A 229 -7.71 23.43 -2.83
N VAL A 230 -8.52 23.72 -1.80
CA VAL A 230 -9.21 22.69 -1.00
C VAL A 230 -10.14 21.86 -1.88
N GLU A 231 -10.92 22.49 -2.75
CA GLU A 231 -11.80 21.78 -3.69
C GLU A 231 -10.98 20.88 -4.65
N ALA A 232 -9.89 21.41 -5.20
CA ALA A 232 -9.02 20.65 -6.10
C ALA A 232 -8.43 19.39 -5.42
N MET A 233 -7.89 19.50 -4.20
CA MET A 233 -7.37 18.34 -3.47
C MET A 233 -8.49 17.37 -3.04
N THR A 234 -9.70 17.86 -2.79
CA THR A 234 -10.88 17.04 -2.45
C THR A 234 -11.23 16.14 -3.64
N GLN A 235 -11.39 16.72 -4.83
CA GLN A 235 -11.75 15.98 -6.03
C GLN A 235 -10.67 14.95 -6.42
N LEU A 236 -9.38 15.31 -6.30
CA LEU A 236 -8.29 14.37 -6.53
C LEU A 236 -8.31 13.21 -5.53
N SER A 237 -8.58 13.48 -4.26
CA SER A 237 -8.67 12.44 -3.22
C SER A 237 -9.87 11.52 -3.45
N TYR A 238 -11.04 12.07 -3.81
CA TYR A 238 -12.23 11.28 -4.13
C TYR A 238 -12.04 10.42 -5.38
N HIS A 239 -11.34 10.94 -6.39
CA HIS A 239 -11.01 10.15 -7.57
C HIS A 239 -10.13 8.94 -7.22
N ALA A 240 -9.11 9.13 -6.39
CA ALA A 240 -8.27 8.03 -5.92
C ALA A 240 -9.06 7.01 -5.08
N CYS A 241 -9.97 7.46 -4.22
CA CYS A 241 -10.88 6.59 -3.47
C CYS A 241 -11.79 5.79 -4.39
N TRP A 242 -12.39 6.43 -5.41
CA TRP A 242 -13.21 5.76 -6.39
C TRP A 242 -12.43 4.68 -7.14
N LYS A 243 -11.21 4.98 -7.61
CA LYS A 243 -10.34 3.97 -8.25
C LYS A 243 -10.02 2.81 -7.31
N HIS A 244 -9.70 3.11 -6.05
CA HIS A 244 -9.43 2.09 -5.03
C HIS A 244 -10.63 1.14 -4.86
N MET A 245 -11.86 1.68 -4.76
CA MET A 245 -13.08 0.88 -4.67
C MET A 245 -13.36 0.00 -5.88
N GLN A 246 -12.91 0.39 -7.07
CA GLN A 246 -13.07 -0.40 -8.29
C GLN A 246 -12.03 -1.52 -8.41
N ASP A 247 -11.16 -1.72 -7.41
CA ASP A 247 -10.00 -2.63 -7.46
C ASP A 247 -9.11 -2.38 -8.70
N VAL A 248 -9.02 -1.10 -9.11
CA VAL A 248 -8.14 -0.63 -10.17
C VAL A 248 -6.84 -0.17 -9.54
N ASP A 249 -5.70 -0.40 -10.20
CA ASP A 249 -4.42 0.13 -9.74
C ASP A 249 -4.50 1.66 -9.61
N ALA A 250 -4.34 2.13 -8.38
CA ALA A 250 -4.48 3.51 -7.96
C ALA A 250 -3.21 4.01 -7.25
N ILE A 251 -2.06 3.32 -7.36
CA ILE A 251 -0.83 3.72 -6.65
C ILE A 251 -0.42 5.15 -7.01
N THR A 252 -0.53 5.52 -8.28
CA THR A 252 -0.20 6.88 -8.75
C THR A 252 -1.16 7.89 -8.12
N GLU A 253 -2.47 7.66 -8.24
CA GLU A 253 -3.48 8.59 -7.75
C GLU A 253 -3.43 8.73 -6.23
N CYS A 254 -3.33 7.64 -5.47
CA CYS A 254 -3.17 7.69 -4.01
C CYS A 254 -1.94 8.50 -3.59
N SER A 255 -0.81 8.35 -4.31
CA SER A 255 0.41 9.11 -4.06
C SER A 255 0.24 10.60 -4.40
N MET A 256 -0.42 10.92 -5.51
CA MET A 256 -0.74 12.30 -5.91
C MET A 256 -1.71 12.96 -4.92
N SER A 257 -2.75 12.25 -4.48
CA SER A 257 -3.71 12.74 -3.49
C SER A 257 -3.02 13.07 -2.18
N LYS A 258 -2.19 12.17 -1.64
CA LYS A 258 -1.43 12.42 -0.41
C LYS A 258 -0.49 13.63 -0.57
N LEU A 259 0.26 13.68 -1.68
CA LEU A 259 1.17 14.78 -1.96
C LEU A 259 0.44 16.13 -1.99
N MET A 260 -0.60 16.25 -2.83
CA MET A 260 -1.35 17.49 -2.98
C MET A 260 -2.06 17.87 -1.68
N ALA A 261 -2.78 16.93 -1.06
CA ALA A 261 -3.60 17.24 0.09
C ALA A 261 -2.76 17.69 1.30
N THR A 262 -1.62 17.05 1.55
CA THR A 262 -0.75 17.40 2.69
C THR A 262 -0.01 18.72 2.50
N GLU A 263 0.37 19.09 1.26
CA GLU A 263 0.95 20.41 0.97
C GLU A 263 -0.11 21.52 1.03
N VAL A 264 -1.31 21.28 0.49
CA VAL A 264 -2.41 22.26 0.49
C VAL A 264 -2.90 22.53 1.92
N VAL A 265 -3.16 21.50 2.74
CA VAL A 265 -3.63 21.73 4.12
C VAL A 265 -2.62 22.52 4.96
N LYS A 266 -1.32 22.27 4.76
CA LYS A 266 -0.25 23.03 5.42
C LYS A 266 -0.30 24.50 5.02
N LYS A 267 -0.45 24.80 3.72
CA LYS A 267 -0.60 26.17 3.22
C LYS A 267 -1.88 26.84 3.75
N VAL A 268 -3.01 26.13 3.72
CA VAL A 268 -4.29 26.62 4.23
C VAL A 268 -4.16 27.04 5.69
N ILE A 269 -3.59 26.19 6.54
CA ILE A 269 -3.45 26.47 7.97
C ILE A 269 -2.47 27.62 8.22
N ASP A 270 -1.35 27.69 7.48
CA ASP A 270 -0.39 28.81 7.57
C ASP A 270 -1.04 30.16 7.21
N GLU A 271 -1.77 30.20 6.10
CA GLU A 271 -2.48 31.41 5.65
C GLU A 271 -3.64 31.78 6.58
N CYS A 272 -4.35 30.79 7.15
CA CYS A 272 -5.35 31.01 8.17
C CYS A 272 -4.73 31.58 9.45
N LEU A 273 -3.57 31.06 9.90
CA LEU A 273 -2.83 31.63 11.02
C LEU A 273 -2.49 33.10 10.77
N GLN A 274 -2.07 33.44 9.56
CA GLN A 274 -1.77 34.83 9.18
C GLN A 274 -3.01 35.75 9.25
N VAL A 275 -4.22 35.24 8.96
CA VAL A 275 -5.49 35.99 9.12
C VAL A 275 -5.78 36.30 10.60
N TYR A 276 -5.40 35.41 11.51
CA TYR A 276 -5.53 35.64 12.95
C TYR A 276 -4.55 36.72 13.47
N GLY A 277 -3.45 36.96 12.74
CA GLY A 277 -2.43 37.96 13.10
C GLY A 277 -1.77 37.60 14.44
N GLY A 278 -1.55 38.61 15.31
CA GLY A 278 -0.90 38.39 16.61
C GLY A 278 -1.60 37.34 17.48
N PHE A 279 -2.94 37.24 17.41
CA PHE A 279 -3.68 36.20 18.14
C PHE A 279 -3.37 34.80 17.62
N GLY A 280 -3.08 34.63 16.32
CA GLY A 280 -2.74 33.34 15.73
C GLY A 280 -1.42 32.75 16.22
N TYR A 281 -0.53 33.61 16.73
CA TYR A 281 0.74 33.20 17.32
C TYR A 281 0.61 32.73 18.78
N MET A 282 -0.47 33.12 19.47
CA MET A 282 -0.68 32.80 20.88
C MET A 282 -1.17 31.35 21.04
N SER A 283 -0.64 30.63 22.02
CA SER A 283 -0.97 29.22 22.26
C SER A 283 -2.43 28.97 22.65
N GLU A 284 -3.11 29.98 23.19
CA GLU A 284 -4.54 29.98 23.48
C GLU A 284 -5.42 29.99 22.22
N SER A 285 -4.87 30.43 21.08
CA SER A 285 -5.58 30.40 19.80
C SER A 285 -5.56 29.00 19.20
N PRO A 286 -6.71 28.43 18.80
CA PRO A 286 -6.77 27.08 18.24
C PRO A 286 -5.91 26.95 16.98
N ILE A 287 -5.79 27.99 16.17
CA ILE A 287 -4.99 27.97 14.93
C ILE A 287 -3.51 27.65 15.15
N SER A 288 -2.96 28.03 16.31
CA SER A 288 -1.57 27.72 16.67
C SER A 288 -1.36 26.21 16.88
N ARG A 289 -2.40 25.49 17.36
CA ARG A 289 -2.40 24.03 17.47
C ARG A 289 -2.49 23.40 16.08
N TYR A 290 -3.43 23.85 15.24
CA TYR A 290 -3.54 23.38 13.85
C TYR A 290 -2.21 23.48 13.12
N TYR A 291 -1.51 24.61 13.27
CA TYR A 291 -0.20 24.84 12.64
C TYR A 291 0.87 23.82 13.08
N ARG A 292 0.95 23.54 14.39
CA ARG A 292 1.91 22.54 14.91
C ARG A 292 1.52 21.12 14.50
N ASP A 293 0.23 20.80 14.54
CA ASP A 293 -0.28 19.46 14.25
C ASP A 293 -0.20 19.11 12.76
N VAL A 294 -0.42 20.07 11.85
CA VAL A 294 -0.35 19.81 10.41
C VAL A 294 1.08 19.60 9.93
N ARG A 295 2.08 20.15 10.64
CA ARG A 295 3.46 20.19 10.14
C ARG A 295 4.01 18.81 9.77
N VAL A 296 3.61 17.76 10.48
CA VAL A 296 4.09 16.39 10.25
C VAL A 296 3.46 15.71 9.02
N SER A 297 2.34 16.23 8.48
CA SER A 297 1.59 15.62 7.37
C SER A 297 2.42 15.39 6.10
N THR A 298 3.37 16.28 5.79
CA THR A 298 4.28 16.14 4.63
C THR A 298 5.48 15.22 4.90
N ILE A 299 5.57 14.65 6.11
CA ILE A 299 6.69 13.80 6.57
C ILE A 299 6.22 12.35 6.77
N VAL A 300 5.19 12.16 7.59
CA VAL A 300 4.68 10.84 7.98
C VAL A 300 3.94 10.14 6.84
N GLY A 301 3.94 8.81 6.83
CA GLY A 301 3.32 7.99 5.78
C GLY A 301 4.01 8.10 4.41
N GLY A 302 5.28 8.52 4.42
CA GLY A 302 6.09 8.82 3.25
C GLY A 302 6.14 10.32 2.97
N THR A 303 7.35 10.87 2.86
CA THR A 303 7.53 12.32 2.64
C THR A 303 6.96 12.77 1.29
N SER A 304 6.74 14.07 1.12
CA SER A 304 6.38 14.65 -0.18
C SER A 304 7.36 14.24 -1.29
N ASP A 305 8.65 14.13 -0.98
CA ASP A 305 9.68 13.70 -1.94
C ASP A 305 9.57 12.23 -2.30
N ILE A 306 9.22 11.37 -1.34
CA ILE A 306 8.94 9.95 -1.62
C ILE A 306 7.67 9.79 -2.46
N MET A 307 6.64 10.61 -2.26
CA MET A 307 5.47 10.59 -3.16
C MET A 307 5.86 10.95 -4.59
N LYS A 308 6.67 12.02 -4.76
CA LYS A 308 7.19 12.41 -6.09
C LYS A 308 8.05 11.30 -6.72
N GLU A 309 8.91 10.65 -5.94
CA GLU A 309 9.75 9.55 -6.40
C GLU A 309 8.92 8.34 -6.86
N ILE A 310 7.87 7.98 -6.13
CA ILE A 310 6.94 6.91 -6.53
C ILE A 310 6.23 7.27 -7.84
N ILE A 311 5.75 8.50 -7.95
CA ILE A 311 5.07 8.98 -9.16
C ILE A 311 6.04 8.97 -10.35
N ALA A 312 7.27 9.47 -10.17
CA ALA A 312 8.30 9.49 -11.19
C ALA A 312 8.64 8.07 -11.69
N LYS A 313 8.87 7.13 -10.77
CA LYS A 313 9.15 5.72 -11.12
C LYS A 313 8.05 5.08 -11.97
N ILE A 314 6.79 5.40 -11.70
CA ILE A 314 5.67 4.82 -12.45
C ILE A 314 5.48 5.54 -13.78
N GLN A 315 5.43 6.87 -13.77
CA GLN A 315 5.02 7.67 -14.94
C GLN A 315 6.16 7.98 -15.91
N ILE A 316 7.40 8.07 -15.42
CA ILE A 316 8.59 8.39 -16.20
C ILE A 316 9.38 7.11 -16.50
N ASP A 317 9.67 6.31 -15.47
CA ASP A 317 10.52 5.11 -15.65
C ASP A 317 9.72 3.87 -16.09
N GLY A 318 8.38 3.95 -16.10
CA GLY A 318 7.50 2.86 -16.54
C GLY A 318 7.49 1.65 -15.61
N LEU A 319 7.85 1.83 -14.32
CA LEU A 319 7.89 0.75 -13.35
C LEU A 319 6.47 0.23 -13.02
N SER A 320 6.25 -1.07 -13.19
CA SER A 320 5.05 -1.77 -12.70
C SER A 320 5.35 -2.49 -11.39
N LEU A 321 4.75 -2.03 -10.29
CA LEU A 321 4.84 -2.65 -8.96
C LEU A 321 3.91 -3.87 -8.89
N SER A 322 4.30 -4.98 -9.53
CA SER A 322 3.69 -6.29 -9.32
C SER A 322 4.54 -7.13 -8.36
N ALA A 323 3.90 -7.89 -7.48
CA ALA A 323 4.60 -8.83 -6.60
C ALA A 323 5.42 -9.82 -7.45
N PRO A 324 6.70 -10.08 -7.12
CA PRO A 324 7.48 -11.07 -7.83
C PRO A 324 7.00 -12.47 -7.49
N GLU A 325 6.96 -13.32 -8.50
CA GLU A 325 6.76 -14.76 -8.34
C GLU A 325 7.85 -15.34 -7.43
N SER A 326 7.46 -16.13 -6.42
CA SER A 326 8.37 -16.83 -5.51
C SER A 326 9.38 -17.68 -6.28
N GLY A 327 10.67 -17.31 -6.25
CA GLY A 327 11.78 -18.18 -6.67
C GLY A 327 13.01 -17.49 -7.26
N ASN A 328 14.11 -17.56 -6.50
CA ASN A 328 15.54 -17.45 -6.84
C ASN A 328 15.97 -16.57 -8.02
N ARG A 329 16.71 -15.49 -7.72
CA ARG A 329 17.67 -14.88 -8.66
C ARG A 329 19.09 -15.05 -8.14
N SER A 330 19.87 -15.89 -8.81
CA SER A 330 21.31 -15.71 -8.95
C SER A 330 21.56 -14.56 -9.93
N LYS A 331 22.54 -13.72 -9.59
CA LYS A 331 23.04 -12.57 -10.34
C LYS A 331 23.52 -12.98 -11.74
N GLU A 332 23.30 -12.13 -12.73
CA GLU A 332 24.26 -11.92 -13.83
C GLU A 332 24.00 -10.57 -14.52
N THR A 333 25.03 -9.73 -14.48
CA THR A 333 25.30 -8.58 -15.36
C THR A 333 25.80 -9.08 -16.71
N GLU A 334 25.32 -8.53 -17.82
CA GLU A 334 26.18 -8.13 -18.95
C GLU A 334 25.43 -7.38 -20.06
N ALA A 335 26.19 -6.52 -20.73
CA ALA A 335 25.81 -5.67 -21.84
C ALA A 335 25.68 -6.46 -23.16
N GLY A 336 24.85 -5.96 -24.08
CA GLY A 336 24.77 -6.52 -25.44
C GLY A 336 23.85 -5.73 -26.36
N THR A 337 24.46 -4.90 -27.20
CA THR A 337 23.88 -4.27 -28.38
C THR A 337 23.37 -5.30 -29.39
N GLY A 338 22.19 -5.10 -29.97
CA GLY A 338 21.70 -5.96 -31.05
C GLY A 338 20.29 -5.64 -31.54
N THR A 339 20.22 -4.71 -32.49
CA THR A 339 19.25 -4.60 -33.62
C THR A 339 17.82 -5.16 -33.46
N ASN A 340 16.86 -4.23 -33.35
CA ASN A 340 15.43 -4.48 -33.57
C ASN A 340 15.14 -4.84 -35.04
N GLN A 341 14.53 -5.99 -35.27
CA GLN A 341 13.66 -6.22 -36.43
C GLN A 341 12.22 -6.41 -35.94
N THR A 342 11.38 -5.46 -36.34
CA THR A 342 9.96 -5.35 -36.04
C THR A 342 9.13 -6.36 -36.83
N VAL A 343 8.44 -7.25 -36.13
CA VAL A 343 7.26 -7.95 -36.66
C VAL A 343 6.03 -7.32 -36.00
N ALA A 344 5.28 -6.54 -36.76
CA ALA A 344 3.98 -6.06 -36.32
C ALA A 344 3.03 -7.26 -36.19
N SER A 345 2.81 -7.75 -34.97
CA SER A 345 1.86 -8.82 -34.69
C SER A 345 0.57 -8.22 -34.10
N LYS A 346 -0.56 -8.55 -34.71
CA LYS A 346 -1.90 -8.13 -34.25
C LYS A 346 -2.14 -8.71 -32.85
N ILE A 347 -2.60 -7.87 -31.91
CA ILE A 347 -3.02 -8.29 -30.57
C ILE A 347 -4.09 -9.39 -30.69
N PRO A 348 -3.90 -10.59 -30.11
CA PRO A 348 -4.86 -11.70 -30.23
C PRO A 348 -6.18 -11.35 -29.52
N LYS A 349 -7.30 -11.61 -30.19
CA LYS A 349 -8.67 -11.38 -29.69
C LYS A 349 -9.42 -12.67 -29.34
N THR A 350 -8.89 -13.83 -29.72
CA THR A 350 -9.49 -15.14 -29.47
C THR A 350 -8.44 -16.15 -29.01
N ILE A 351 -8.87 -17.23 -28.35
CA ILE A 351 -7.97 -18.32 -27.94
C ILE A 351 -7.29 -18.95 -29.15
N GLY A 352 -7.99 -19.11 -30.28
CA GLY A 352 -7.39 -19.58 -31.54
C GLY A 352 -6.21 -18.71 -31.98
N GLN A 353 -6.40 -17.39 -32.04
CA GLN A 353 -5.32 -16.46 -32.41
C GLN A 353 -4.15 -16.47 -31.41
N LEU A 354 -4.42 -16.69 -30.13
CA LEU A 354 -3.39 -16.84 -29.10
C LEU A 354 -2.58 -18.13 -29.30
N LEU A 355 -3.23 -19.22 -29.70
CA LEU A 355 -2.57 -20.50 -30.00
C LEU A 355 -1.71 -20.42 -31.26
N ASP A 356 -2.19 -19.75 -32.30
CA ASP A 356 -1.45 -19.55 -33.56
C ASP A 356 -0.09 -18.88 -33.34
N ILE A 357 -0.01 -17.97 -32.37
CA ILE A 357 1.23 -17.25 -32.03
C ILE A 357 1.99 -17.90 -30.86
N ALA A 358 1.41 -18.87 -30.15
CA ALA A 358 2.03 -19.48 -28.98
C ALA A 358 3.38 -20.16 -29.32
N GLN A 359 3.46 -20.83 -30.48
CA GLN A 359 4.69 -21.46 -30.95
C GLN A 359 5.80 -20.42 -31.22
N GLN A 360 5.44 -19.24 -31.74
CA GLN A 360 6.38 -18.15 -32.03
C GLN A 360 6.86 -17.43 -30.77
N ARG A 361 6.04 -17.45 -29.71
CA ARG A 361 6.38 -16.89 -28.39
C ARG A 361 7.20 -17.83 -27.53
N PHE A 362 7.20 -19.13 -27.81
CA PHE A 362 7.93 -20.12 -27.03
C PHE A 362 9.45 -19.87 -27.08
N ILE A 363 10.12 -20.02 -25.95
CA ILE A 363 11.55 -19.77 -25.76
C ILE A 363 12.21 -21.11 -25.39
N PRO A 364 12.76 -21.87 -26.37
CA PRO A 364 13.32 -23.21 -26.14
C PRO A 364 14.37 -23.27 -25.04
N ALA A 365 15.24 -22.26 -24.95
CA ALA A 365 16.28 -22.18 -23.92
C ALA A 365 15.74 -22.17 -22.48
N ARG A 366 14.49 -21.71 -22.26
CA ARG A 366 13.87 -21.71 -20.92
C ARG A 366 13.20 -23.03 -20.56
N ALA A 367 13.06 -23.93 -21.53
CA ALA A 367 12.42 -25.24 -21.36
C ALA A 367 13.41 -26.37 -21.04
N GLU A 368 14.69 -26.06 -20.87
CA GLU A 368 15.70 -27.03 -20.46
C GLU A 368 15.39 -27.58 -19.06
N GLY A 369 15.40 -28.92 -18.91
CA GLY A 369 15.02 -29.58 -17.66
C GLY A 369 13.54 -29.49 -17.29
N PHE A 370 12.67 -29.04 -18.21
CA PHE A 370 11.23 -28.93 -17.98
C PHE A 370 10.45 -29.82 -18.95
N ASP A 371 10.02 -30.98 -18.45
CA ASP A 371 9.11 -31.89 -19.14
C ASP A 371 7.74 -31.88 -18.47
N ALA A 372 6.72 -31.41 -19.17
CA ALA A 372 5.37 -31.26 -18.63
C ALA A 372 4.28 -31.36 -19.70
N THR A 373 3.11 -31.84 -19.28
CA THR A 373 1.88 -31.83 -20.07
C THR A 373 0.85 -30.98 -19.35
N ILE A 374 0.53 -29.82 -19.91
CA ILE A 374 -0.42 -28.86 -19.35
C ILE A 374 -1.72 -28.93 -20.16
N HIS A 375 -2.81 -29.19 -19.45
CA HIS A 375 -4.16 -29.19 -20.02
C HIS A 375 -4.83 -27.85 -19.77
N PHE A 376 -5.36 -27.24 -20.82
CA PHE A 376 -6.20 -26.06 -20.75
C PHE A 376 -7.63 -26.42 -21.12
N ASP A 377 -8.55 -26.21 -20.19
CA ASP A 377 -9.97 -26.51 -20.33
C ASP A 377 -10.78 -25.20 -20.30
N PHE A 378 -11.09 -24.70 -21.50
CA PHE A 378 -11.92 -23.50 -21.71
C PHE A 378 -13.36 -23.86 -22.10
N SER A 379 -13.82 -25.07 -21.75
CA SER A 379 -15.16 -25.55 -22.11
C SER A 379 -16.30 -24.67 -21.58
N LYS A 380 -16.06 -23.91 -20.49
CA LYS A 380 -17.06 -23.02 -19.87
C LYS A 380 -17.60 -21.93 -20.80
N ASP A 381 -16.85 -21.50 -21.81
CA ASP A 381 -17.31 -20.54 -22.83
C ASP A 381 -17.15 -21.07 -24.25
N LYS A 382 -17.07 -22.40 -24.40
CA LYS A 382 -16.92 -23.10 -25.69
C LYS A 382 -15.67 -22.68 -26.48
N SER A 383 -14.64 -22.14 -25.81
CA SER A 383 -13.38 -21.76 -26.45
C SER A 383 -12.43 -22.95 -26.70
N GLY A 384 -12.88 -24.18 -26.43
CA GLY A 384 -12.15 -25.42 -26.71
C GLY A 384 -11.34 -25.95 -25.54
N GLN A 385 -10.61 -27.04 -25.82
CA GLN A 385 -9.69 -27.68 -24.88
C GLN A 385 -8.37 -27.91 -25.60
N PHE A 386 -7.25 -27.76 -24.89
CA PHE A 386 -5.93 -27.84 -25.51
C PHE A 386 -4.92 -28.53 -24.59
N THR A 387 -4.04 -29.30 -25.20
CA THR A 387 -2.90 -29.95 -24.56
C THR A 387 -1.63 -29.29 -25.04
N PHE A 388 -0.88 -28.71 -24.11
CA PHE A 388 0.47 -28.21 -24.34
C PHE A 388 1.45 -29.20 -23.74
N ARG A 389 2.30 -29.79 -24.56
CA ARG A 389 3.34 -30.70 -24.11
C ARG A 389 4.71 -30.13 -24.42
N VAL A 390 5.47 -29.87 -23.37
CA VAL A 390 6.88 -29.51 -23.44
C VAL A 390 7.69 -30.77 -23.19
N ASN A 391 8.52 -31.16 -24.16
CA ASN A 391 9.44 -32.26 -24.00
C ASN A 391 10.79 -31.93 -24.61
N LYS A 392 11.89 -32.13 -23.87
CA LYS A 392 13.26 -31.92 -24.38
C LYS A 392 13.43 -30.57 -25.12
N GLY A 393 12.92 -29.50 -24.54
CA GLY A 393 13.01 -28.15 -25.11
C GLY A 393 12.12 -27.88 -26.33
N THR A 394 11.22 -28.80 -26.70
CA THR A 394 10.25 -28.61 -27.79
C THR A 394 8.83 -28.47 -27.24
N LEU A 395 8.07 -27.50 -27.79
CA LEU A 395 6.65 -27.32 -27.49
C LEU A 395 5.80 -27.97 -28.60
N SER A 396 4.80 -28.74 -28.19
CA SER A 396 3.72 -29.22 -29.04
C SER A 396 2.36 -28.83 -28.46
N ILE A 397 1.46 -28.39 -29.33
CA ILE A 397 0.10 -27.97 -28.97
C ILE A 397 -0.88 -28.83 -29.76
N LYS A 398 -1.85 -29.44 -29.07
CA LYS A 398 -2.92 -30.24 -29.69
C LYS A 398 -4.27 -29.81 -29.16
N GLU A 399 -5.26 -29.74 -30.04
CA GLU A 399 -6.65 -29.57 -29.64
C GLU A 399 -7.18 -30.85 -28.97
N GLY A 400 -7.91 -30.71 -27.88
CA GLY A 400 -8.36 -31.77 -26.98
C GLY A 400 -7.45 -32.00 -25.78
N LEU A 401 -7.94 -32.76 -24.80
CA LEU A 401 -7.19 -33.20 -23.63
C LEU A 401 -6.58 -34.58 -23.90
N HIS A 402 -5.27 -34.62 -24.12
CA HIS A 402 -4.53 -35.83 -24.53
C HIS A 402 -3.54 -36.26 -23.45
N GLY A 403 -3.54 -37.55 -23.10
CA GLY A 403 -2.63 -38.13 -22.12
C GLY A 403 -2.87 -37.66 -20.69
N GLY A 404 -1.92 -37.97 -19.79
CA GLY A 404 -1.96 -37.52 -18.39
C GLY A 404 -1.39 -36.10 -18.23
N ALA A 405 -2.10 -35.23 -17.52
CA ALA A 405 -1.67 -33.85 -17.27
C ALA A 405 -0.86 -33.73 -15.98
N SER A 406 0.28 -33.06 -16.04
CA SER A 406 1.02 -32.62 -14.85
C SER A 406 0.40 -31.35 -14.24
N CYS A 407 -0.45 -30.65 -14.99
CA CYS A 407 -1.26 -29.52 -14.53
C CYS A 407 -2.52 -29.36 -15.39
N LEU A 408 -3.65 -29.08 -14.76
CA LEU A 408 -4.92 -28.74 -15.39
C LEU A 408 -5.29 -27.30 -15.04
N VAL A 409 -5.52 -26.49 -16.06
CA VAL A 409 -5.97 -25.10 -15.97
C VAL A 409 -7.40 -25.03 -16.51
N ARG A 410 -8.33 -24.54 -15.68
CA ARG A 410 -9.75 -24.39 -16.06
C ARG A 410 -10.22 -22.96 -15.82
N CYS A 411 -10.62 -22.28 -16.88
CA CYS A 411 -11.20 -20.93 -16.84
C CYS A 411 -12.05 -20.69 -18.10
N LYS A 412 -12.64 -19.50 -18.24
CA LYS A 412 -13.18 -19.04 -19.52
C LYS A 412 -12.02 -18.63 -20.44
N GLY A 413 -12.13 -18.89 -21.74
CA GLY A 413 -11.15 -18.44 -22.73
C GLY A 413 -10.91 -16.92 -22.66
N GLN A 414 -11.96 -16.13 -22.47
CA GLN A 414 -11.80 -14.67 -22.28
C GLN A 414 -10.95 -14.32 -21.05
N THR A 415 -11.15 -15.03 -19.93
CA THR A 415 -10.36 -14.84 -18.71
C THR A 415 -8.88 -15.15 -18.95
N PHE A 416 -8.57 -16.20 -19.72
CA PHE A 416 -7.20 -16.53 -20.08
C PHE A 416 -6.57 -15.49 -21.01
N LEU A 417 -7.32 -14.99 -22.00
CA LEU A 417 -6.87 -13.90 -22.87
C LEU A 417 -6.58 -12.63 -22.09
N ASP A 418 -7.45 -12.25 -21.15
CA ASP A 418 -7.24 -11.05 -20.33
C ASP A 418 -6.00 -11.17 -19.43
N ILE A 419 -5.67 -12.38 -18.97
CA ILE A 419 -4.40 -12.67 -18.26
C ILE A 419 -3.19 -12.50 -19.19
N GLU A 420 -3.24 -13.08 -20.38
CA GLU A 420 -2.14 -13.03 -21.36
C GLU A 420 -1.91 -11.62 -21.94
N LEU A 421 -2.96 -10.80 -21.99
CA LEU A 421 -2.92 -9.39 -22.41
C LEU A 421 -2.63 -8.42 -21.27
N GLY A 422 -2.44 -8.90 -20.03
CA GLY A 422 -2.14 -8.06 -18.87
C GLY A 422 -3.32 -7.20 -18.36
N LYS A 423 -4.55 -7.49 -18.79
CA LYS A 423 -5.77 -6.80 -18.34
C LYS A 423 -6.23 -7.24 -16.94
N THR A 424 -5.86 -8.45 -16.53
CA THR A 424 -6.02 -8.95 -15.16
C THR A 424 -4.83 -9.83 -14.79
N SER A 425 -4.52 -9.99 -13.50
CA SER A 425 -3.51 -10.94 -13.05
C SER A 425 -4.09 -12.36 -12.91
N ALA A 426 -3.23 -13.37 -12.98
CA ALA A 426 -3.62 -14.77 -12.78
C ALA A 426 -4.05 -15.01 -11.32
N GLU A 427 -3.40 -14.32 -10.38
CA GLU A 427 -3.70 -14.34 -8.95
C GLU A 427 -5.10 -13.78 -8.68
N LYS A 428 -5.44 -12.61 -9.28
CA LYS A 428 -6.78 -12.00 -9.16
C LYS A 428 -7.86 -12.92 -9.74
N ALA A 429 -7.60 -13.54 -10.90
CA ALA A 429 -8.53 -14.49 -11.50
C ALA A 429 -8.71 -15.77 -10.67
N PHE A 430 -7.66 -16.24 -9.98
CA PHE A 430 -7.70 -17.40 -9.11
C PHE A 430 -8.50 -17.12 -7.83
N LEU A 431 -8.22 -16.00 -7.15
CA LEU A 431 -8.94 -15.57 -5.94
C LEU A 431 -10.43 -15.36 -6.20
N MET A 432 -10.80 -14.80 -7.37
CA MET A 432 -12.20 -14.62 -7.78
C MET A 432 -12.88 -15.93 -8.26
N GLY A 433 -12.21 -17.09 -8.17
CA GLY A 433 -12.74 -18.38 -8.63
C GLY A 433 -12.95 -18.48 -10.14
N ARG A 434 -12.44 -17.52 -10.92
CA ARG A 434 -12.53 -17.45 -12.39
C ARG A 434 -11.46 -18.29 -13.08
N LEU A 435 -10.38 -18.62 -12.36
CA LEU A 435 -9.28 -19.50 -12.77
C LEU A 435 -9.09 -20.60 -11.71
N LYS A 436 -9.05 -21.87 -12.14
CA LYS A 436 -8.66 -23.00 -11.29
C LYS A 436 -7.43 -23.66 -11.88
N VAL A 437 -6.42 -23.93 -11.06
CA VAL A 437 -5.15 -24.55 -11.47
C VAL A 437 -4.86 -25.71 -10.52
N SER A 438 -4.68 -26.92 -11.05
CA SER A 438 -4.42 -28.10 -10.21
C SER A 438 -2.99 -28.18 -9.69
N ASN A 439 -2.03 -27.54 -10.36
CA ASN A 439 -0.63 -27.47 -9.94
C ASN A 439 -0.02 -26.10 -10.28
N ILE A 440 -0.12 -25.16 -9.33
CA ILE A 440 0.32 -23.77 -9.51
C ILE A 440 1.82 -23.69 -9.83
N LYS A 441 2.66 -24.50 -9.17
CA LYS A 441 4.11 -24.54 -9.39
C LYS A 441 4.47 -24.91 -10.83
N GLN A 442 3.77 -25.89 -11.41
CA GLN A 442 3.94 -26.27 -12.81
C GLN A 442 3.46 -25.17 -13.77
N MET A 443 2.34 -24.52 -13.47
CA MET A 443 1.79 -23.44 -14.30
C MET A 443 2.71 -22.21 -14.34
N LEU A 444 3.25 -21.79 -13.20
CA LEU A 444 4.18 -20.64 -13.13
C LEU A 444 5.46 -20.90 -13.93
N LYS A 445 6.02 -22.12 -13.84
CA LYS A 445 7.17 -22.52 -14.68
C LYS A 445 6.82 -22.52 -16.17
N PHE A 446 5.68 -23.09 -16.53
CA PHE A 446 5.21 -23.15 -17.91
C PHE A 446 5.01 -21.76 -18.53
N ARG A 447 4.45 -20.80 -17.79
CA ARG A 447 4.26 -19.42 -18.25
C ARG A 447 5.56 -18.73 -18.65
N LYS A 448 6.66 -18.97 -17.92
CA LYS A 448 7.98 -18.36 -18.18
C LYS A 448 8.59 -18.79 -19.52
N LEU A 449 8.09 -19.87 -20.12
CA LEU A 449 8.54 -20.40 -21.39
C LEU A 449 8.11 -19.54 -22.58
N PHE A 450 7.25 -18.54 -22.39
CA PHE A 450 6.72 -17.71 -23.48
C PHE A 450 7.15 -16.25 -23.33
N LYS A 451 7.44 -15.57 -24.45
CA LYS A 451 7.58 -14.10 -24.52
C LYS A 451 6.24 -13.44 -24.16
N ARG A 452 6.24 -12.29 -23.50
CA ARG A 452 5.00 -11.53 -23.21
C ARG A 452 4.40 -10.92 -24.48
N LEU A 453 3.09 -10.68 -24.49
CA LEU A 453 2.37 -10.04 -25.62
C LEU A 453 2.43 -8.50 -25.59
N GLY A 454 2.96 -7.92 -24.52
CA GLY A 454 3.16 -6.50 -24.28
C GLY A 454 4.10 -6.34 -23.10
#